data_AF-A0A7L4NND8-F1
#
_entry.id   AF-A0A7L4NND8-F1
#
_cell.length_a   1.000
_cell.length_b   1.000
_cell.length_c   1.000
_cell.angle_alpha   90.00
_cell.angle_beta   90.00
_cell.angle_gamma   90.00
#
_symmetry.space_group_name_H-M   'P 1'
#
loop_
_entity.id
_entity.type
_entity.pdbx_description
1 polymer ?
#
loop_
_entity_poly.entity_id
_entity_poly.type
_entity_poly.pdbx_seq_one_letter_code
_entity_poly.pdbx_strand_id
1 'polypeptide(L)'
;AVRNDRSKKKKELKEEPESYELSPELQELVQKVSRAHQETFPSLCQLGKYTTNSSAEHRVQLDLGLWDKFSELATKCIIKIVEFAKRLPGFSGLSMADQITLLKAACLDILV
;
A
#
# COMPACT_ATOMS: atom_id res chain seq x y z
N ALA A 1 -46.33 29.73 -44.19
CA ALA A 1 -44.88 29.58 -44.44
C ALA A 1 -44.27 28.81 -43.27
N VAL A 2 -43.51 27.78 -43.62
CA VAL A 2 -42.83 26.82 -42.75
C VAL A 2 -41.86 27.52 -41.80
N ARG A 3 -41.82 27.13 -40.53
CA ARG A 3 -40.56 26.96 -39.78
C ARG A 3 -40.74 26.08 -38.54
N ASN A 4 -39.84 25.12 -38.49
CA ASN A 4 -39.78 23.91 -37.70
C ASN A 4 -38.93 24.09 -36.42
N ASP A 5 -39.11 23.17 -35.47
CA ASP A 5 -38.16 22.70 -34.45
C ASP A 5 -37.59 23.67 -33.38
N ARG A 6 -37.78 23.34 -32.09
CA ARG A 6 -36.77 22.56 -31.35
C ARG A 6 -37.15 22.37 -29.87
N SER A 7 -37.27 21.10 -29.52
CA SER A 7 -37.37 20.48 -28.19
C SER A 7 -36.52 21.13 -27.09
N LYS A 8 -37.15 21.37 -25.93
CA LYS A 8 -36.46 21.36 -24.62
C LYS A 8 -37.17 20.40 -23.67
N LYS A 9 -37.14 19.12 -24.00
CA LYS A 9 -37.32 18.06 -22.98
C LYS A 9 -36.03 18.07 -22.18
N LYS A 10 -36.03 18.74 -21.01
CA LYS A 10 -34.97 18.62 -20.01
C LYS A 10 -34.73 17.12 -19.82
N LYS A 11 -33.60 16.63 -20.32
CA LYS A 11 -33.11 15.30 -20.01
C LYS A 11 -32.66 15.40 -18.57
N GLU A 12 -33.55 15.06 -17.64
CA GLU A 12 -33.16 14.81 -16.27
C GLU A 12 -32.12 13.69 -16.33
N LEU A 13 -30.86 14.05 -16.10
CA LEU A 13 -29.81 13.08 -15.82
C LEU A 13 -30.24 12.44 -14.49
N LYS A 14 -30.86 11.26 -14.60
CA LYS A 14 -31.04 10.38 -13.46
C LYS A 14 -29.63 10.02 -13.01
N GLU A 15 -29.17 10.63 -11.92
CA GLU A 15 -28.03 10.13 -11.16
C GLU A 15 -28.44 8.75 -10.65
N GLU A 16 -28.12 7.72 -11.42
CA GLU A 16 -28.12 6.37 -10.88
C GLU A 16 -27.01 6.29 -9.85
N PRO A 17 -27.27 5.73 -8.65
CA PRO A 17 -26.17 5.38 -7.77
C PRO A 17 -25.31 4.40 -8.55
N GLU A 18 -24.07 4.77 -8.87
CA GLU A 18 -23.10 3.82 -9.39
C GLU A 18 -22.88 2.75 -8.31
N SER A 19 -23.68 1.70 -8.34
CA SER A 19 -23.41 0.47 -7.61
C SER A 19 -22.23 -0.18 -8.30
N TYR A 20 -21.03 0.26 -7.96
CA TYR A 20 -19.81 -0.47 -8.28
C TYR A 20 -19.81 -1.77 -7.48
N GLU A 21 -20.58 -2.75 -7.93
CA GLU A 21 -20.45 -4.12 -7.44
C GLU A 21 -19.08 -4.63 -7.91
N LEU A 22 -18.15 -4.76 -6.96
CA LEU A 22 -16.85 -5.39 -7.20
C LEU A 22 -17.11 -6.85 -7.61
N SER A 23 -16.42 -7.33 -8.66
CA SER A 23 -16.53 -8.73 -9.03
C SER A 23 -16.04 -9.63 -7.88
N PRO A 24 -16.56 -10.86 -7.74
CA PRO A 24 -16.13 -11.80 -6.70
C PRO A 24 -14.60 -12.01 -6.69
N GLU A 25 -13.98 -12.05 -7.87
CA GLU A 25 -12.53 -12.23 -8.03
C GLU A 25 -11.76 -11.01 -7.50
N LEU A 26 -12.25 -9.80 -7.78
CA LEU A 26 -11.64 -8.57 -7.29
C LEU A 26 -11.77 -8.44 -5.77
N GLN A 27 -12.91 -8.85 -5.21
CA GLN A 27 -13.10 -8.87 -3.76
C GLN A 27 -12.14 -9.86 -3.08
N GLU A 28 -11.95 -11.05 -3.64
CA GLU A 28 -10.99 -12.03 -3.13
C GLU A 28 -9.56 -11.51 -3.21
N LEU A 29 -9.20 -10.83 -4.31
CA LEU A 29 -7.90 -10.19 -4.47
C LEU A 29 -7.66 -9.14 -3.39
N VAL A 30 -8.61 -8.22 -3.18
CA VAL A 30 -8.52 -7.18 -2.13
C VAL A 30 -8.33 -7.81 -0.76
N GLN A 31 -9.09 -8.86 -0.44
CA GLN A 31 -8.95 -9.57 0.84
C GLN A 31 -7.57 -10.22 1.00
N LYS A 32 -7.05 -10.89 -0.04
CA LYS A 32 -5.72 -11.52 -0.01
C LYS A 32 -4.62 -10.50 0.22
N VAL A 33 -4.64 -9.38 -0.50
CA VAL A 33 -3.66 -8.29 -0.36
C VAL A 33 -3.75 -7.66 1.02
N SER A 34 -4.96 -7.34 1.48
CA SER A 34 -5.18 -6.76 2.82
C SER A 34 -4.67 -7.68 3.92
N ARG A 35 -4.94 -8.98 3.82
CA ARG A 35 -4.47 -9.98 4.79
C ARG A 35 -2.96 -10.09 4.79
N ALA A 36 -2.35 -10.19 3.60
CA ALA A 36 -0.89 -10.25 3.47
C ALA A 36 -0.22 -9.06 4.14
N HIS A 37 -0.77 -7.85 3.96
CA HIS A 37 -0.28 -6.64 4.62
C HIS A 37 -0.42 -6.73 6.16
N GLN A 38 -1.61 -7.03 6.68
CA GLN A 38 -1.85 -7.10 8.14
C GLN A 38 -0.98 -8.15 8.85
N GLU A 39 -0.68 -9.26 8.19
CA GLU A 39 0.13 -10.34 8.76
C GLU A 39 1.64 -10.06 8.68
N THR A 40 2.08 -9.13 7.82
CA THR A 40 3.49 -8.76 7.65
C THR A 40 3.82 -7.38 8.22
N PHE A 41 2.82 -6.56 8.50
CA PHE A 41 2.96 -5.23 9.07
C PHE A 41 1.88 -4.98 10.15
N PRO A 42 2.26 -4.99 11.43
CA PRO A 42 1.31 -4.73 12.52
C PRO A 42 0.82 -3.29 12.49
N SER A 43 -0.46 -3.09 12.77
CA SER A 43 -1.04 -1.74 12.87
C SER A 43 -0.58 -1.02 14.13
N LEU A 44 -0.59 0.31 14.11
CA LEU A 44 -0.07 1.13 15.21
C LEU A 44 -0.77 0.88 16.56
N CYS A 45 -2.05 0.50 16.56
CA CYS A 45 -2.80 0.21 17.79
C CYS A 45 -2.42 -1.15 18.42
N GLN A 46 -1.79 -2.04 17.66
CA GLN A 46 -1.33 -3.35 18.14
C GLN A 46 0.08 -3.30 18.75
N LEU A 47 0.76 -2.15 18.64
CA LEU A 47 2.15 -2.00 19.07
C LEU A 47 2.25 -1.41 20.48
N GLY A 48 3.01 -2.09 21.35
CA GLY A 48 3.48 -1.54 22.62
C GLY A 48 4.54 -0.46 22.38
N LYS A 49 4.19 0.80 22.62
CA LYS A 49 5.07 1.94 22.38
C LYS A 49 6.11 2.07 23.49
N TYR A 50 7.35 2.33 23.09
CA TYR A 50 8.44 2.73 23.97
C TYR A 50 9.19 3.90 23.34
N THR A 51 9.97 4.63 24.13
CA THR A 51 10.71 5.81 23.67
C THR A 51 12.18 5.72 24.06
N THR A 52 13.02 6.50 23.39
CA THR A 52 14.42 6.72 23.73
C THR A 52 14.67 8.23 23.79
N ASN A 53 15.55 8.66 24.69
CA ASN A 53 15.96 10.05 24.85
C ASN A 53 17.22 10.41 24.03
N SER A 54 17.79 9.46 23.29
CA SER A 54 18.98 9.68 22.45
C SER A 54 18.74 10.80 21.43
N SER A 55 19.58 11.84 21.46
CA SER A 55 19.52 13.00 20.57
C SER A 55 18.11 13.63 20.42
N ALA A 56 17.28 13.57 21.46
CA ALA A 56 15.87 13.99 21.38
C ALA A 56 15.68 15.52 21.34
N GLU A 57 16.60 16.29 21.91
CA GLU A 57 16.45 17.75 22.08
C GLU A 57 17.06 18.56 20.93
N HIS A 58 18.12 18.06 20.29
CA HIS A 58 18.86 18.79 19.26
C HIS A 58 19.23 17.86 18.10
N ARG A 59 19.19 18.39 16.87
CA ARG A 59 19.65 17.67 15.68
C ARG A 59 21.17 17.52 15.72
N VAL A 60 21.64 16.30 15.48
CA VAL A 60 23.05 15.98 15.26
C VAL A 60 23.23 15.45 13.84
N GLN A 61 24.47 15.43 13.34
CA GLN A 61 24.74 14.92 12.00
C GLN A 61 24.37 13.44 11.87
N LEU A 62 24.73 12.63 12.87
CA LEU A 62 24.38 11.22 12.97
C LEU A 62 24.52 10.77 14.43
N ASP A 63 23.45 10.19 14.98
CA ASP A 63 23.52 9.46 16.24
C ASP A 63 23.71 7.97 15.90
N LEU A 64 24.89 7.43 16.21
CA LEU A 64 25.26 6.04 15.87
C LEU A 64 24.36 5.02 16.58
N GLY A 65 23.93 5.29 17.81
CA GLY A 65 23.05 4.38 18.55
C GLY A 65 21.65 4.31 17.94
N LEU A 66 21.12 5.47 17.51
CA LEU A 66 19.87 5.51 16.76
C LEU A 66 20.02 4.88 15.37
N TRP A 67 21.13 5.10 14.69
CA TRP A 67 21.41 4.49 13.39
C TRP A 67 21.44 2.96 13.46
N ASP A 68 22.10 2.39 14.47
CA ASP A 68 22.16 0.95 14.67
C ASP A 68 20.75 0.37 14.88
N LYS A 69 19.93 1.01 15.72
CA LYS A 69 18.55 0.56 15.95
C LYS A 69 17.66 0.75 14.73
N PHE A 70 17.78 1.87 14.03
CA PHE A 70 17.04 2.14 12.81
C PHE A 70 17.38 1.14 11.72
N SER A 71 18.67 0.91 11.45
CA SER A 71 19.13 -0.01 10.41
C SER A 71 18.76 -1.47 10.73
N GLU A 72 18.81 -1.87 12.00
CA GLU A 72 18.32 -3.17 12.46
C GLU A 72 16.82 -3.34 12.17
N LEU A 73 16.00 -2.34 12.50
CA LEU A 73 14.55 -2.36 12.25
C LEU A 73 14.22 -2.32 10.76
N ALA A 74 14.93 -1.49 9.99
CA ALA A 74 14.77 -1.41 8.53
C ALA A 74 15.09 -2.76 7.87
N THR A 75 16.15 -3.44 8.31
CA THR A 75 16.50 -4.79 7.82
C THR A 75 15.38 -5.79 8.09
N LYS A 76 14.82 -5.80 9.30
CA LYS A 76 13.66 -6.65 9.64
C LYS A 76 12.43 -6.29 8.80
N CYS A 77 12.21 -5.01 8.53
CA CYS A 77 11.11 -4.53 7.69
C CYS A 77 11.26 -5.00 6.22
N ILE A 78 12.47 -4.92 5.65
CA ILE A 78 12.76 -5.42 4.30
C ILE A 78 12.42 -6.91 4.18
N ILE A 79 12.78 -7.72 5.18
CA ILE A 79 12.41 -9.15 5.20
C ILE A 79 10.88 -9.31 5.16
N LYS A 80 10.15 -8.48 5.90
CA LYS A 80 8.68 -8.47 5.89
C LYS A 80 8.07 -7.99 4.57
N ILE A 81 8.70 -7.05 3.87
CA ILE A 81 8.29 -6.64 2.52
C ILE A 81 8.45 -7.80 1.54
N VAL A 82 9.56 -8.56 1.61
CA VAL A 82 9.74 -9.75 0.78
C VAL A 82 8.70 -10.83 1.11
N GLU A 83 8.40 -11.02 2.39
CA GLU A 83 7.35 -11.93 2.85
C GLU A 83 5.96 -11.52 2.33
N PHE A 84 5.65 -10.23 2.36
CA PHE A 84 4.43 -9.65 1.79
C PHE A 84 4.33 -9.93 0.30
N ALA A 85 5.38 -9.61 -0.47
CA ALA A 85 5.40 -9.78 -1.91
C ALA A 85 5.13 -11.23 -2.32
N LYS A 86 5.73 -12.19 -1.62
CA LYS A 86 5.50 -13.63 -1.87
C LYS A 86 4.06 -14.08 -1.65
N ARG A 87 3.29 -13.39 -0.80
CA ARG A 87 1.88 -13.67 -0.53
C ARG A 87 0.93 -13.04 -1.56
N LEU A 88 1.43 -12.15 -2.43
CA LEU A 88 0.63 -11.55 -3.49
C LEU A 88 0.31 -12.58 -4.58
N PRO A 89 -0.96 -12.71 -5.02
CA PRO A 89 -1.32 -13.59 -6.11
C PRO A 89 -0.49 -13.30 -7.37
N GLY A 90 0.12 -14.33 -7.95
CA GLY A 90 0.92 -14.23 -9.17
C GLY A 90 2.39 -13.86 -8.97
N PHE A 91 2.78 -13.24 -7.85
CA PHE A 91 4.16 -12.78 -7.64
C PHE A 91 5.17 -13.94 -7.61
N SER A 92 4.87 -15.01 -6.86
CA SER A 92 5.71 -16.20 -6.77
C SER A 92 5.76 -17.02 -8.08
N GLY A 93 4.88 -16.70 -9.06
CA GLY A 93 4.90 -17.29 -10.39
C GLY A 93 5.87 -16.59 -11.36
N LEU A 94 6.36 -15.40 -11.01
CA LEU A 94 7.39 -14.70 -11.78
C LEU A 94 8.76 -15.37 -11.60
N SER A 95 9.69 -15.11 -12.54
CA SER A 95 11.06 -15.60 -12.40
C SER A 95 11.74 -15.02 -11.16
N MET A 96 12.70 -15.73 -10.59
CA MET A 96 13.47 -15.21 -9.44
C MET A 96 14.17 -13.88 -9.77
N ALA A 97 14.60 -13.70 -11.02
CA ALA A 97 15.21 -12.46 -11.48
C ALA A 97 14.21 -11.29 -11.46
N ASP A 98 12.98 -11.52 -11.91
CA ASP A 98 11.92 -10.51 -11.92
C ASP A 98 11.46 -10.17 -10.49
N GLN A 99 11.31 -11.18 -9.63
CA GLN A 99 10.98 -10.96 -8.22
C GLN A 99 12.04 -10.07 -7.53
N ILE A 100 13.33 -10.34 -7.76
CA ILE A 100 14.43 -9.52 -7.23
C ILE A 100 14.40 -8.11 -7.81
N THR A 101 14.15 -7.98 -9.13
CA THR A 101 14.13 -6.69 -9.82
C THR A 101 13.00 -5.80 -9.28
N LEU A 102 11.80 -6.36 -9.15
CA LEU A 102 10.63 -5.65 -8.61
C LEU A 102 10.87 -5.21 -7.16
N LEU A 103 11.38 -6.11 -6.32
CA LEU A 103 11.70 -5.78 -4.92
C LEU A 103 12.76 -4.69 -4.84
N LYS A 104 13.85 -4.77 -5.62
CA LYS A 104 14.89 -3.73 -5.62
C LYS A 104 14.36 -2.37 -6.07
N ALA A 105 13.42 -2.34 -7.02
CA ALA A 105 12.86 -1.11 -7.54
C ALA A 105 11.89 -0.44 -6.54
N ALA A 106 11.08 -1.21 -5.82
CA ALA A 106 9.97 -0.69 -5.01
C ALA A 106 10.21 -0.74 -3.48
N CYS A 107 11.24 -1.44 -2.99
CA CYS A 107 11.39 -1.67 -1.54
C CYS A 107 11.51 -0.38 -0.72
N LEU A 108 12.11 0.67 -1.29
CA LEU A 108 12.24 1.96 -0.60
C LEU A 108 10.88 2.68 -0.56
N ASP A 109 10.13 2.66 -1.68
CA ASP A 109 8.80 3.26 -1.76
C ASP A 109 7.78 2.58 -0.82
N ILE A 110 7.93 1.28 -0.55
CA ILE A 110 7.07 0.54 0.39
C ILE A 110 7.45 0.84 1.86
N LEU A 111 8.72 1.19 2.12
CA LEU A 111 9.22 1.43 3.48
C LEU A 111 8.86 2.83 4.00
N VAL A 112 8.72 3.82 3.09
CA VAL A 112 8.44 5.23 3.39
C VAL A 112 6.95 5.47 3.57
#